data_AF-A0A8J3C7B5-F1
#
_entry.id   AF-A0A8J3C7B5-F1
#
_cell.length_a   1.000
_cell.length_b   1.000
_cell.length_c   1.000
_cell.angle_alpha   90.00
_cell.angle_beta   90.00
_cell.angle_gamma   90.00
#
_symmetry.space_group_name_H-M   'P 1'
#
loop_
_entity.id
_entity.type
_entity.pdbx_description
1 polymer ?
#
loop_
_entity_poly.entity_id
_entity_poly.type
_entity_poly.pdbx_seq_one_letter_code
_entity_poly.pdbx_strand_id
1 'polypeptide(L)'
;MEKHRLDGVVSLPKGVFQPYSGVPASLLFFTKTDRTDFVWFYDMTGEEWGRDGAHASTLADVVSRWQKRDSSERKRTPADQSFCVPVADIVANGYELTPHRYRHEHEMKKLARDGVWRLGDIAEVIAGKVRTSSADNDVDATGAGNERRVLRPALLDVSLPDVEDLPVTARTADSGSTLREGDVVGRDLATARHWTVLPRHYEGVQAGQGLLVVRPVQGEVPAEYLAAYLSSPQAERNFPRYNVIPRIRPKELADLLVPACDGTFAEIRAAMTRLTEGVDEAAKIHDNLRRSKTAIFEPGGSGERRSRLEQAGELSSLVAQNLRRQGEPYRLFQDSYPYPIARAVRRFKHSSSPAEKHEAALLCVESLILSLGIVSLSLSAQRGWDALAEVQAWATGVRQGGVSLGHWVGVIRATGTFARESGDEAAGLAEATATKKGGKGLMADLGSLVTLRNKIRHGAGPRTRAEIERSLEKLEELTFRALTGSSFLAKMSLVHTSKLRWLPNAGKYEVAGLALMGDHPDFEPAVFETGRPLADDRLYLFTRQGEMIPLWPFCVLGDCPTCLTPEVYYPDRLTGTTALLKSLDRGHELESEEVFEDLKRWTTPASAD
;
A
#
# COMPACT_ATOMS: atom_id res chain seq x y z
N MET A 1 -10.89 20.72 -42.66
CA MET A 1 -10.46 19.31 -42.77
C MET A 1 -11.49 18.43 -43.48
N GLU A 2 -12.78 18.64 -43.24
CA GLU A 2 -13.86 17.86 -43.88
C GLU A 2 -14.09 18.21 -45.37
N LYS A 3 -13.73 19.42 -45.79
CA LYS A 3 -13.89 19.89 -47.18
C LYS A 3 -12.60 19.90 -48.00
N HIS A 4 -11.46 20.05 -47.33
CA HIS A 4 -10.13 20.20 -47.92
C HIS A 4 -9.10 19.51 -47.05
N ARG A 5 -8.07 18.93 -47.68
CA ARG A 5 -6.97 18.27 -47.01
C ARG A 5 -6.04 19.29 -46.38
N LEU A 6 -5.87 19.27 -45.05
CA LEU A 6 -4.83 20.05 -44.37
C LEU A 6 -3.54 19.23 -44.35
N ASP A 7 -2.53 19.65 -45.10
CA ASP A 7 -1.26 18.93 -45.25
C ASP A 7 -0.28 19.26 -44.11
N GLY A 8 -0.33 20.48 -43.57
CA GLY A 8 0.47 20.83 -42.40
C GLY A 8 0.29 22.25 -41.85
N VAL A 9 0.86 22.46 -40.68
CA VAL A 9 0.86 23.70 -39.91
C VAL A 9 2.30 24.03 -39.50
N VAL A 10 2.78 25.21 -39.88
CA VAL A 10 4.09 25.72 -39.44
C VAL A 10 3.86 26.88 -38.49
N SER A 11 4.25 26.73 -37.24
CA SER A 11 4.20 27.80 -36.24
C SER A 11 5.44 28.69 -36.39
N LEU A 12 5.22 29.99 -36.56
CA LEU A 12 6.29 30.97 -36.71
C LEU A 12 6.73 31.53 -35.34
N PRO A 13 7.99 31.97 -35.19
CA PRO A 13 8.43 32.64 -33.97
C PRO A 13 7.64 33.93 -33.72
N LYS A 14 7.59 34.37 -32.46
CA LYS A 14 7.03 35.70 -32.14
C LYS A 14 7.94 36.79 -32.73
N GLY A 15 7.33 37.81 -33.33
CA GLY A 15 8.06 38.97 -33.83
C GLY A 15 8.48 38.91 -35.30
N VAL A 16 8.16 37.84 -36.03
CA VAL A 16 8.44 37.72 -37.48
C VAL A 16 7.89 38.90 -38.30
N PHE A 17 6.73 39.43 -37.91
CA PHE A 17 6.10 40.56 -38.59
C PHE A 17 6.34 41.91 -37.91
N GLN A 18 7.31 42.02 -37.00
CA GLN A 18 7.67 43.31 -36.42
C GLN A 18 8.30 44.23 -37.48
N PRO A 19 8.08 45.56 -37.41
CA PRO A 19 7.31 46.27 -36.38
C PRO A 19 5.78 46.28 -36.61
N TYR A 20 5.29 45.69 -37.70
CA TYR A 20 3.88 45.74 -38.08
C TYR A 20 2.95 44.97 -37.13
N SER A 21 3.40 43.83 -36.59
CA SER A 21 2.64 43.06 -35.61
C SER A 21 3.55 42.21 -34.70
N GLY A 22 3.21 42.15 -33.41
CA GLY A 22 3.81 41.25 -32.43
C GLY A 22 3.00 39.96 -32.18
N VAL A 23 1.89 39.76 -32.91
CA VAL A 23 1.01 38.60 -32.73
C VAL A 23 1.67 37.34 -33.30
N PRO A 24 1.64 36.18 -32.59
CA PRO A 24 2.11 34.91 -33.14
C PRO A 24 1.32 34.52 -34.39
N ALA A 25 2.00 33.97 -35.39
CA ALA A 25 1.39 33.59 -36.66
C ALA A 25 1.77 32.17 -37.04
N SER A 26 0.93 31.53 -37.85
CA SER A 26 1.17 30.18 -38.38
C SER A 26 0.83 30.12 -39.86
N LEU A 27 1.54 29.27 -40.60
CA LEU A 27 1.27 28.97 -42.00
C LEU A 27 0.50 27.65 -42.08
N LEU A 28 -0.64 27.68 -42.78
CA LEU A 28 -1.49 26.52 -43.01
C LEU A 28 -1.34 26.09 -44.48
N PHE A 29 -0.95 24.85 -44.71
CA PHE A 29 -0.83 24.26 -46.03
C PHE A 29 -2.01 23.32 -46.27
N PHE A 30 -2.78 23.57 -47.32
CA PHE A 30 -3.93 22.73 -47.67
C PHE A 30 -4.00 22.46 -49.17
N THR A 31 -4.46 21.26 -49.50
CA THR A 31 -4.71 20.82 -50.88
C THR A 31 -6.22 20.66 -51.09
N LYS A 32 -6.70 21.10 -52.25
CA LYS A 32 -8.11 20.94 -52.65
C LYS A 32 -8.39 19.49 -53.05
N THR A 33 -8.53 18.63 -52.05
CA THR A 33 -8.97 17.22 -52.15
C THR A 33 -9.87 16.87 -50.96
N ASP A 34 -10.49 15.72 -51.00
CA ASP A 34 -11.61 15.30 -50.14
C ASP A 34 -11.21 14.55 -48.85
N ARG A 35 -9.91 14.46 -48.50
CA ARG A 35 -9.52 13.71 -47.30
C ARG A 35 -8.20 14.14 -46.65
N THR A 36 -8.22 14.33 -45.33
CA THR A 36 -7.04 14.50 -44.48
C THR A 36 -6.81 13.23 -43.67
N ASP A 37 -5.65 12.59 -43.80
CA ASP A 37 -5.28 11.44 -42.96
C ASP A 37 -4.35 11.87 -41.82
N PHE A 38 -3.35 12.69 -42.12
CA PHE A 38 -2.37 13.21 -41.17
C PHE A 38 -2.09 14.69 -41.45
N VAL A 39 -1.76 15.43 -40.39
CA VAL A 39 -1.32 16.82 -40.49
C VAL A 39 0.10 16.90 -39.96
N TRP A 40 1.00 17.46 -40.76
CA TRP A 40 2.38 17.69 -40.35
C TRP A 40 2.50 19.01 -39.57
N PHE A 41 3.07 18.97 -38.37
CA PHE A 41 3.36 20.14 -37.56
C PHE A 41 4.86 20.43 -37.57
N TYR A 42 5.22 21.71 -37.70
CA TYR A 42 6.58 22.19 -37.53
C TYR A 42 6.57 23.41 -36.61
N ASP A 43 7.42 23.37 -35.59
CA ASP A 43 7.60 24.48 -34.65
C ASP A 43 8.93 25.19 -34.93
N MET A 44 8.85 26.40 -35.49
CA MET A 44 10.04 27.21 -35.73
C MET A 44 10.47 27.87 -34.41
N THR A 45 11.63 27.49 -33.89
CA THR A 45 12.19 28.06 -32.66
C THR A 45 12.79 29.43 -32.94
N GLY A 46 12.55 30.39 -32.04
CA GLY A 46 12.96 31.79 -32.20
C GLY A 46 14.41 32.12 -31.83
N GLU A 47 15.19 31.17 -31.33
CA GLU A 47 16.60 31.41 -30.94
C GLU A 47 17.50 31.80 -32.13
N GLU A 48 17.05 31.58 -33.37
CA GLU A 48 17.78 31.92 -34.60
C GLU A 48 17.31 33.24 -35.26
N TRP A 49 16.30 33.93 -34.73
CA TRP A 49 15.79 35.19 -35.28
C TRP A 49 16.56 36.42 -34.73
N GLY A 50 17.88 36.41 -34.90
CA GLY A 50 18.76 37.55 -34.60
C GLY A 50 18.60 38.69 -35.62
N ARG A 51 18.86 39.93 -35.20
CA ARG A 51 18.65 41.19 -35.95
C ARG A 51 19.40 41.33 -37.28
N ASP A 52 20.33 40.42 -37.62
CA ASP A 52 21.21 40.54 -38.78
C ASP A 52 21.08 39.32 -39.70
N GLY A 53 20.05 39.30 -40.55
CA GLY A 53 20.04 38.82 -41.95
C GLY A 53 20.70 37.48 -42.37
N ALA A 54 21.15 36.59 -41.49
CA ALA A 54 21.67 35.27 -41.84
C ALA A 54 20.52 34.26 -41.91
N HIS A 55 19.73 34.35 -43.00
CA HIS A 55 18.38 33.78 -43.11
C HIS A 55 18.25 32.73 -44.23
N ALA A 56 18.91 31.58 -44.09
CA ALA A 56 18.77 30.49 -45.06
C ALA A 56 18.57 29.09 -44.44
N SER A 57 18.98 28.84 -43.20
CA SER A 57 19.01 27.48 -42.61
C SER A 57 17.64 26.95 -42.19
N THR A 58 16.81 27.74 -41.51
CA THR A 58 15.54 27.27 -40.92
C THR A 58 14.46 27.03 -41.97
N LEU A 59 14.31 27.94 -42.96
CA LEU A 59 13.37 27.73 -44.07
C LEU A 59 13.83 26.58 -44.98
N ALA A 60 15.14 26.42 -45.19
CA ALA A 60 15.67 25.27 -45.91
C ALA A 60 15.38 23.95 -45.16
N ASP A 61 15.46 23.93 -43.83
CA ASP A 61 15.07 22.76 -43.02
C ASP A 61 13.55 22.50 -43.10
N VAL A 62 12.71 23.54 -43.00
CA VAL A 62 11.25 23.41 -43.19
C VAL A 62 10.94 22.80 -44.56
N VAL A 63 11.56 23.29 -45.64
CA VAL A 63 11.37 22.75 -47.01
C VAL A 63 11.88 21.31 -47.13
N SER A 64 13.07 21.03 -46.60
CA SER A 64 13.68 19.69 -46.61
C SER A 64 12.81 18.67 -45.86
N ARG A 65 12.24 19.05 -44.72
CA ARG A 65 11.35 18.17 -43.93
C ARG A 65 9.94 18.09 -44.50
N TRP A 66 9.42 19.16 -45.10
CA TRP A 66 8.13 19.15 -45.81
C TRP A 66 8.09 18.07 -46.90
N GLN A 67 9.20 17.91 -47.65
CA GLN A 67 9.33 16.85 -48.66
C GLN A 67 9.31 15.44 -48.07
N LYS A 68 9.62 15.30 -46.78
CA LYS A 68 9.69 14.03 -46.04
C LYS A 68 8.49 13.79 -45.12
N ARG A 69 7.46 14.64 -45.16
CA ARG A 69 6.26 14.56 -44.30
C ARG A 69 5.52 13.22 -44.41
N ASP A 70 5.57 12.61 -45.59
CA ASP A 70 4.95 11.31 -45.85
C ASP A 70 5.87 10.10 -45.59
N SER A 71 7.13 10.33 -45.20
CA SER A 71 8.15 9.30 -45.00
C SER A 71 8.77 9.36 -43.60
N SER A 72 9.96 9.92 -43.44
CA SER A 72 10.71 9.91 -42.17
C SER A 72 10.02 10.68 -41.06
N GLU A 73 9.29 11.75 -41.39
CA GLU A 73 8.58 12.59 -40.42
C GLU A 73 7.42 11.85 -39.72
N ARG A 74 6.82 10.83 -40.37
CA ARG A 74 5.79 9.99 -39.74
C ARG A 74 6.29 9.19 -38.54
N LYS A 75 7.61 8.98 -38.43
CA LYS A 75 8.23 8.24 -37.32
C LYS A 75 8.63 9.15 -36.15
N ARG A 76 8.53 10.46 -36.31
CA ARG A 76 8.88 11.43 -35.28
C ARG A 76 7.78 11.56 -34.25
N THR A 77 8.15 11.99 -33.06
CA THR A 77 7.26 12.13 -31.91
C THR A 77 6.96 13.60 -31.65
N PRO A 78 5.88 13.95 -30.95
CA PRO A 78 5.61 15.34 -30.57
C PRO A 78 6.73 16.03 -29.75
N ALA A 79 7.66 15.28 -29.16
CA ALA A 79 8.86 15.84 -28.52
C ALA A 79 9.86 16.44 -29.53
N ASP A 80 9.75 16.08 -30.81
CA ASP A 80 10.59 16.57 -31.88
C ASP A 80 10.15 17.96 -32.38
N GLN A 81 11.05 18.64 -33.08
CA GLN A 81 10.77 19.94 -33.72
C GLN A 81 9.65 19.85 -34.77
N SER A 82 9.52 18.70 -35.43
CA SER A 82 8.48 18.41 -36.42
C SER A 82 7.95 16.99 -36.28
N PHE A 83 6.65 16.81 -36.50
CA PHE A 83 5.95 15.53 -36.30
C PHE A 83 4.61 15.50 -37.05
N CYS A 84 4.05 14.30 -37.27
CA CYS A 84 2.73 14.13 -37.90
C CYS A 84 1.69 13.69 -36.86
N VAL A 85 0.51 14.28 -36.90
CA VAL A 85 -0.63 13.90 -36.04
C VAL A 85 -1.75 13.31 -36.92
N PRO A 86 -2.32 12.14 -36.58
CA PRO A 86 -3.49 11.59 -37.26
C PRO A 86 -4.71 12.50 -37.12
N VAL A 87 -5.55 12.58 -38.15
CA VAL A 87 -6.77 13.43 -38.10
C VAL A 87 -7.71 13.04 -36.94
N ALA A 88 -7.75 11.76 -36.57
CA ALA A 88 -8.58 11.27 -35.46
C ALA A 88 -8.18 11.92 -34.12
N ASP A 89 -6.87 12.07 -33.87
CA ASP A 89 -6.37 12.70 -32.64
C ASP A 89 -6.66 14.21 -32.63
N ILE A 90 -6.68 14.85 -33.80
CA ILE A 90 -7.03 16.27 -33.95
C ILE A 90 -8.53 16.49 -33.67
N VAL A 91 -9.39 15.61 -34.19
CA VAL A 91 -10.83 15.64 -33.93
C VAL A 91 -11.11 15.40 -32.45
N ALA A 92 -10.44 14.42 -31.82
CA ALA A 92 -10.55 14.16 -30.38
C ALA A 92 -10.12 15.37 -29.53
N ASN A 93 -9.17 16.17 -30.03
CA ASN A 93 -8.71 17.41 -29.41
C ASN A 93 -9.55 18.64 -29.77
N GLY A 94 -10.77 18.48 -30.31
CA GLY A 94 -11.65 19.60 -30.63
C GLY A 94 -11.14 20.46 -31.79
N TYR A 95 -10.39 19.86 -32.73
CA TYR A 95 -9.77 20.53 -33.87
C TYR A 95 -8.70 21.58 -33.50
N GLU A 96 -8.06 21.43 -32.34
CA GLU A 96 -6.95 22.29 -31.90
C GLU A 96 -5.72 22.10 -32.81
N LEU A 97 -5.21 23.19 -33.41
CA LEU A 97 -4.09 23.15 -34.36
C LEU A 97 -2.80 23.74 -33.79
N THR A 98 -2.70 23.85 -32.47
CA THR A 98 -1.45 24.25 -31.82
C THR A 98 -0.57 23.03 -31.52
N PRO A 99 0.70 23.02 -31.94
CA PRO A 99 1.61 21.90 -31.68
C PRO A 99 1.82 21.65 -30.18
N HIS A 100 1.71 22.70 -29.34
CA HIS A 100 1.87 22.62 -27.89
C HIS A 100 0.90 21.62 -27.24
N ARG A 101 -0.35 21.53 -27.72
CA ARG A 101 -1.35 20.59 -27.20
C ARG A 101 -0.87 19.14 -27.32
N TYR A 102 -0.39 18.77 -28.51
CA TYR A 102 0.09 17.41 -28.79
C TYR A 102 1.41 17.08 -28.10
N ARG A 103 2.28 18.08 -27.88
CA ARG A 103 3.49 17.92 -27.05
C ARG A 103 3.15 17.57 -25.61
N HIS A 104 2.22 18.32 -25.03
CA HIS A 104 1.76 18.10 -23.66
C HIS A 104 1.14 16.71 -23.49
N GLU A 105 0.26 16.28 -24.41
CA GLU A 105 -0.32 14.93 -24.37
C GLU A 105 0.73 13.82 -24.51
N HIS A 106 1.77 14.03 -25.33
CA HIS A 106 2.86 13.08 -25.48
C HIS A 106 3.71 12.97 -24.21
N GLU A 107 4.03 14.11 -23.59
CA GLU A 107 4.76 14.16 -22.32
C GLU A 107 3.98 13.49 -21.19
N MET A 108 2.66 13.73 -21.10
CA MET A 108 1.76 13.05 -20.17
C MET A 108 1.77 11.53 -20.36
N LYS A 109 1.65 11.07 -21.62
CA LYS A 109 1.73 9.63 -21.94
C LYS A 109 3.10 9.02 -21.60
N LYS A 110 4.18 9.80 -21.70
CA LYS A 110 5.54 9.35 -21.34
C LYS A 110 5.71 9.23 -19.82
N LEU A 111 5.31 10.26 -19.06
CA LEU A 111 5.33 10.25 -17.60
C LEU A 111 4.51 9.08 -17.02
N ALA A 112 3.33 8.83 -17.58
CA ALA A 112 2.50 7.68 -17.22
C ALA A 112 3.18 6.31 -17.48
N ARG A 113 4.03 6.20 -18.51
CA ARG A 113 4.80 4.98 -18.80
C ARG A 113 6.00 4.80 -17.87
N ASP A 114 6.62 5.90 -17.46
CA ASP A 114 7.82 5.90 -16.62
C ASP A 114 7.48 5.79 -15.12
N GLY A 115 6.19 5.72 -14.76
CA GLY A 115 5.74 5.54 -13.37
C GLY A 115 5.91 6.79 -12.52
N VAL A 116 5.75 7.98 -13.11
CA VAL A 116 5.89 9.27 -12.43
C VAL A 116 4.72 10.17 -12.83
N TRP A 117 4.10 10.83 -11.85
CA TRP A 117 3.07 11.84 -12.07
C TRP A 117 3.66 13.23 -11.91
N ARG A 118 3.14 14.22 -12.63
CA ARG A 118 3.42 15.63 -12.34
C ARG A 118 2.29 16.17 -11.48
N LEU A 119 2.61 16.86 -10.39
CA LEU A 119 1.66 17.21 -9.35
C LEU A 119 0.47 18.02 -9.88
N GLY A 120 0.72 18.95 -10.80
CA GLY A 120 -0.31 19.79 -11.41
C GLY A 120 -1.32 19.03 -12.28
N ASP A 121 -1.01 17.81 -12.68
CA ASP A 121 -1.91 16.99 -13.50
C ASP A 121 -2.84 16.13 -12.63
N ILE A 122 -2.45 15.85 -11.38
CA ILE A 122 -3.20 15.05 -10.41
C ILE A 122 -3.80 15.88 -9.25
N ALA A 123 -3.42 17.16 -9.15
CA ALA A 123 -3.88 18.08 -8.12
C ALA A 123 -3.84 19.54 -8.59
N GLU A 124 -4.84 20.31 -8.19
CA GLU A 124 -4.85 21.76 -8.37
C GLU A 124 -3.99 22.43 -7.30
N VAL A 125 -3.03 23.27 -7.71
CA VAL A 125 -2.17 24.01 -6.77
C VAL A 125 -2.62 25.45 -6.64
N ILE A 126 -3.11 25.82 -5.47
CA ILE A 126 -3.70 27.12 -5.15
C ILE A 126 -2.84 27.86 -4.12
N ALA A 127 -2.58 29.14 -4.34
CA ALA A 127 -1.97 30.01 -3.33
C ALA A 127 -3.03 30.73 -2.50
N GLY A 128 -2.83 30.77 -1.19
CA GLY A 128 -3.61 31.60 -0.29
C GLY A 128 -3.39 33.09 -0.56
N LYS A 129 -4.48 33.86 -0.53
CA LYS A 129 -4.49 35.29 -0.92
C LYS A 129 -4.87 36.23 0.22
N VAL A 130 -5.33 35.70 1.36
CA VAL A 130 -5.80 36.51 2.48
C VAL A 130 -4.62 37.09 3.25
N ARG A 131 -4.45 38.41 3.23
CA ARG A 131 -3.31 39.08 3.90
C ARG A 131 -3.45 39.01 5.42
N THR A 132 -2.31 38.92 6.10
CA THR A 132 -2.24 38.89 7.58
C THR A 132 -2.75 40.18 8.22
N SER A 133 -2.57 41.34 7.56
CA SER A 133 -3.02 42.66 8.03
C SER A 133 -4.53 42.90 7.94
N SER A 134 -5.29 41.95 7.38
CA SER A 134 -6.75 42.04 7.19
C SER A 134 -7.53 41.03 8.04
N ALA A 135 -6.85 40.33 8.93
CA ALA A 135 -7.46 39.35 9.81
C ALA A 135 -7.23 39.80 11.26
N ASP A 136 -8.31 40.05 11.99
CA ASP A 136 -8.25 40.44 13.40
C ASP A 136 -7.90 39.22 14.26
N ASN A 137 -7.10 39.44 15.30
CA ASN A 137 -6.73 38.39 16.25
C ASN A 137 -7.73 38.27 17.41
N ASP A 138 -8.71 39.17 17.52
CA ASP A 138 -9.75 39.10 18.54
C ASP A 138 -10.77 38.00 18.20
N VAL A 139 -10.75 36.94 19.00
CA VAL A 139 -11.62 35.75 18.88
C VAL A 139 -13.07 36.06 19.28
N ASP A 140 -13.30 37.18 19.98
CA ASP A 140 -14.57 37.58 20.62
C ASP A 140 -15.51 38.46 19.76
N ALA A 141 -15.23 38.69 18.48
CA ALA A 141 -16.12 39.43 17.58
C ALA A 141 -17.32 38.58 17.12
N THR A 142 -18.14 38.07 18.04
CA THR A 142 -19.44 37.47 17.73
C THR A 142 -20.45 38.56 17.37
N GLY A 143 -20.34 39.15 16.17
CA GLY A 143 -21.06 40.39 15.89
C GLY A 143 -21.27 40.81 14.44
N ALA A 144 -21.30 39.93 13.44
CA ALA A 144 -22.02 40.14 12.16
C ALA A 144 -21.84 38.91 11.26
N GLY A 145 -22.93 38.39 10.67
CA GLY A 145 -22.96 37.12 9.91
C GLY A 145 -22.21 37.08 8.57
N ASN A 146 -21.02 37.69 8.46
CA ASN A 146 -20.20 37.71 7.25
C ASN A 146 -18.70 37.48 7.48
N GLU A 147 -18.28 37.14 8.70
CA GLU A 147 -16.88 36.86 9.02
C GLU A 147 -16.49 35.42 8.64
N ARG A 148 -15.29 35.25 8.04
CA ARG A 148 -14.73 33.94 7.73
C ARG A 148 -13.42 33.70 8.49
N ARG A 149 -13.22 32.48 8.97
CA ARG A 149 -11.98 32.02 9.61
C ARG A 149 -10.85 31.88 8.58
N VAL A 150 -9.62 32.16 8.98
CA VAL A 150 -8.43 32.16 8.10
C VAL A 150 -7.32 31.27 8.66
N LEU A 151 -6.89 30.27 7.91
CA LEU A 151 -5.72 29.46 8.24
C LEU A 151 -4.44 30.17 7.77
N ARG A 152 -3.61 30.60 8.73
CA ARG A 152 -2.32 31.26 8.45
C ARG A 152 -1.18 30.24 8.40
N PRO A 153 -0.13 30.47 7.58
CA PRO A 153 1.01 29.54 7.51
C PRO A 153 1.69 29.31 8.86
N ALA A 154 1.77 30.33 9.71
CA ALA A 154 2.39 30.24 11.03
C ALA A 154 1.69 29.25 11.99
N LEU A 155 0.41 28.93 11.74
CA LEU A 155 -0.40 28.01 12.53
C LEU A 155 -0.28 26.55 12.06
N LEU A 156 0.42 26.28 10.95
CA LEU A 156 0.72 24.91 10.51
C LEU A 156 1.87 24.34 11.32
N ASP A 157 1.57 23.82 12.51
CA ASP A 157 2.52 23.06 13.34
C ASP A 157 2.16 21.56 13.30
N VAL A 158 2.81 20.73 14.13
CA VAL A 158 2.58 19.28 14.23
C VAL A 158 1.11 18.91 14.41
N SER A 159 0.32 19.77 15.06
CA SER A 159 -1.14 19.64 15.20
C SER A 159 -1.84 20.86 14.62
N LEU A 160 -2.93 20.63 13.88
CA LEU A 160 -3.83 21.68 13.44
C LEU A 160 -4.58 22.27 14.66
N PRO A 161 -4.72 23.61 14.78
CA PRO A 161 -5.51 24.23 15.83
C PRO A 161 -7.01 23.97 15.64
N ASP A 162 -7.82 24.25 16.66
CA ASP A 162 -9.27 24.22 16.50
C ASP A 162 -9.72 25.38 15.60
N VAL A 163 -10.75 25.14 14.77
CA VAL A 163 -11.23 26.13 13.80
C VAL A 163 -11.80 27.37 14.49
N GLU A 164 -12.28 27.23 15.72
CA GLU A 164 -12.79 28.31 16.56
C GLU A 164 -11.70 29.30 16.97
N ASP A 165 -10.47 28.80 17.15
CA ASP A 165 -9.29 29.60 17.53
C ASP A 165 -8.65 30.33 16.33
N LEU A 166 -9.12 30.05 15.12
CA LEU A 166 -8.58 30.69 13.93
C LEU A 166 -8.98 32.18 13.86
N PRO A 167 -8.07 33.06 13.39
CA PRO A 167 -8.38 34.47 13.22
C PRO A 167 -9.48 34.69 12.17
N VAL A 168 -10.29 35.73 12.36
CA VAL A 168 -11.40 36.09 11.47
C VAL A 168 -11.00 37.20 10.50
N THR A 169 -11.63 37.20 9.32
CA THR A 169 -11.57 38.32 8.38
C THR A 169 -12.97 38.74 7.96
N ALA A 170 -13.21 40.05 7.94
CA ALA A 170 -14.48 40.66 7.52
C ALA A 170 -14.66 40.75 5.99
N ARG A 171 -13.63 40.37 5.21
CA ARG A 171 -13.65 40.49 3.74
C ARG A 171 -14.16 39.20 3.08
N THR A 172 -15.39 39.24 2.57
CA THR A 172 -16.09 38.20 1.80
C THR A 172 -15.73 38.15 0.31
N ALA A 173 -14.57 38.68 -0.09
CA ALA A 173 -14.14 38.53 -1.48
C ALA A 173 -13.73 37.07 -1.68
N ASP A 174 -14.58 36.31 -2.38
CA ASP A 174 -14.38 34.91 -2.75
C ASP A 174 -13.08 34.78 -3.56
N SER A 175 -11.96 34.63 -2.86
CA SER A 175 -10.61 34.74 -3.45
C SER A 175 -10.20 33.47 -4.21
N GLY A 176 -11.12 32.51 -4.36
CA GLY A 176 -10.87 31.18 -4.91
C GLY A 176 -9.98 30.32 -4.01
N SER A 177 -9.78 30.73 -2.75
CA SER A 177 -8.84 30.11 -1.80
C SER A 177 -9.55 29.55 -0.56
N THR A 178 -10.82 29.17 -0.73
CA THR A 178 -11.60 28.47 0.30
C THR A 178 -11.13 27.03 0.40
N LEU A 179 -10.82 26.61 1.62
CA LEU A 179 -10.36 25.28 1.98
C LEU A 179 -11.53 24.29 2.03
N ARG A 180 -11.23 23.04 1.69
CA ARG A 180 -12.16 21.91 1.65
C ARG A 180 -11.55 20.71 2.36
N GLU A 181 -12.41 19.77 2.74
CA GLU A 181 -11.97 18.46 3.20
C GLU A 181 -11.06 17.79 2.16
N GLY A 182 -9.94 17.23 2.63
CA GLY A 182 -8.98 16.53 1.77
C GLY A 182 -7.98 17.44 1.03
N ASP A 183 -8.08 18.76 1.18
CA ASP A 183 -7.03 19.67 0.72
C ASP A 183 -5.74 19.41 1.51
N VAL A 184 -4.60 19.32 0.81
CA VAL A 184 -3.28 19.20 1.44
C VAL A 184 -2.69 20.60 1.55
N VAL A 185 -2.41 21.07 2.76
CA VAL A 185 -1.90 22.42 3.00
C VAL A 185 -0.47 22.42 3.51
N GLY A 186 0.32 23.39 3.06
CA GLY A 186 1.71 23.57 3.45
C GLY A 186 2.16 25.02 3.44
N ARG A 187 3.34 25.27 4.01
CA ARG A 187 3.99 26.59 4.02
C ARG A 187 4.82 26.80 2.75
N ASP A 188 4.81 28.01 2.20
CA ASP A 188 5.65 28.36 1.05
C ASP A 188 7.15 28.48 1.39
N LEU A 189 7.48 28.73 2.66
CA LEU A 189 8.83 28.91 3.21
C LEU A 189 9.56 27.58 3.48
N ALA A 190 10.84 27.51 3.10
CA ALA A 190 11.64 26.29 3.18
C ALA A 190 12.15 25.86 4.56
N THR A 191 12.18 26.73 5.57
CA THR A 191 12.89 26.45 6.83
C THR A 191 12.18 25.43 7.73
N ALA A 192 10.88 25.22 7.54
CA ALA A 192 10.09 24.16 8.18
C ALA A 192 8.81 23.91 7.37
N ARG A 193 8.76 22.81 6.62
CA ARG A 193 7.61 22.43 5.80
C ARG A 193 6.82 21.34 6.53
N HIS A 194 5.64 21.72 7.02
CA HIS A 194 4.65 20.78 7.51
C HIS A 194 3.52 20.71 6.48
N TRP A 195 3.33 19.54 5.87
CA TRP A 195 2.22 19.27 4.98
C TRP A 195 1.19 18.42 5.70
N THR A 196 -0.06 18.85 5.70
CA THR A 196 -1.14 18.16 6.39
C THR A 196 -2.40 18.13 5.56
N VAL A 197 -3.17 17.05 5.71
CA VAL A 197 -4.47 16.89 5.05
C VAL A 197 -5.53 17.53 5.92
N LEU A 198 -6.37 18.39 5.34
CA LEU A 198 -7.41 19.08 6.09
C LEU A 198 -8.61 18.17 6.37
N PRO A 199 -9.04 18.08 7.65
CA PRO A 199 -10.26 17.35 8.03
C PRO A 199 -11.52 18.15 7.68
N ARG A 200 -12.67 17.48 7.69
CA ARG A 200 -13.96 18.04 7.28
C ARG A 200 -14.37 19.34 7.99
N HIS A 201 -14.03 19.50 9.27
CA HIS A 201 -14.42 20.69 10.04
C HIS A 201 -13.70 21.98 9.60
N TYR A 202 -12.68 21.90 8.74
CA TYR A 202 -12.02 23.05 8.10
C TYR A 202 -12.73 23.55 6.83
N GLU A 203 -13.85 22.93 6.44
CA GLU A 203 -14.62 23.34 5.27
C GLU A 203 -15.08 24.80 5.38
N GLY A 204 -14.79 25.62 4.36
CA GLY A 204 -15.17 27.03 4.32
C GLY A 204 -14.11 28.01 4.86
N VAL A 205 -13.08 27.52 5.56
CA VAL A 205 -11.95 28.33 6.05
C VAL A 205 -11.16 28.92 4.86
N GLN A 206 -10.64 30.13 4.98
CA GLN A 206 -9.87 30.79 3.92
C GLN A 206 -8.36 30.56 4.08
N ALA A 207 -7.65 30.32 2.97
CA ALA A 207 -6.20 30.20 2.97
C ALA A 207 -5.50 31.56 3.05
N GLY A 208 -4.68 31.74 4.10
CA GLY A 208 -3.84 32.92 4.32
C GLY A 208 -2.68 33.05 3.31
N GLN A 209 -2.18 34.27 3.12
CA GLN A 209 -1.02 34.53 2.28
C GLN A 209 0.20 33.75 2.77
N GLY A 210 0.86 33.04 1.83
CA GLY A 210 2.00 32.15 2.12
C GLY A 210 1.59 30.70 2.40
N LEU A 211 0.28 30.40 2.40
CA LEU A 211 -0.25 29.05 2.44
C LEU A 211 -0.33 28.50 1.02
N LEU A 212 0.19 27.31 0.81
CA LEU A 212 0.02 26.53 -0.43
C LEU A 212 -1.04 25.47 -0.17
N VAL A 213 -1.99 25.35 -1.08
CA VAL A 213 -3.08 24.37 -1.04
C VAL A 213 -2.92 23.49 -2.27
N VAL A 214 -2.76 22.19 -2.05
CA VAL A 214 -2.73 21.16 -3.08
C VAL A 214 -4.03 20.39 -2.95
N ARG A 215 -4.93 20.60 -3.91
CA ARG A 215 -6.26 19.99 -3.95
C ARG A 215 -6.23 18.78 -4.89
N PRO A 216 -6.25 17.55 -4.38
CA PRO A 216 -6.23 16.37 -5.23
C PRO A 216 -7.47 16.33 -6.14
N VAL A 217 -7.29 15.88 -7.38
CA VAL A 217 -8.42 15.61 -8.28
C VAL A 217 -9.20 14.42 -7.73
N GLN A 218 -10.51 14.58 -7.56
CA GLN A 218 -11.36 13.54 -6.97
C GLN A 218 -11.27 12.22 -7.74
N GLY A 219 -11.02 11.12 -7.03
CA GLY A 219 -10.96 9.77 -7.60
C GLY A 219 -9.61 9.38 -8.18
N GLU A 220 -8.66 10.32 -8.26
CA GLU A 220 -7.28 10.02 -8.61
C GLU A 220 -6.46 9.79 -7.33
N VAL A 221 -5.61 10.70 -6.89
CA VAL A 221 -4.61 10.37 -5.87
C VAL A 221 -5.10 10.62 -4.43
N PRO A 222 -4.91 9.69 -3.47
CA PRO A 222 -5.20 9.93 -2.05
C PRO A 222 -4.41 11.14 -1.51
N ALA A 223 -5.09 12.05 -0.81
CA ALA A 223 -4.49 13.26 -0.23
C ALA A 223 -3.35 12.93 0.73
N GLU A 224 -3.51 11.84 1.49
CA GLU A 224 -2.56 11.32 2.46
C GLU A 224 -1.25 10.89 1.79
N TYR A 225 -1.34 10.32 0.58
CA TYR A 225 -0.17 9.93 -0.21
C TYR A 225 0.63 11.17 -0.65
N LEU A 226 -0.07 12.22 -1.13
CA LEU A 226 0.57 13.47 -1.52
C LEU A 226 1.21 14.19 -0.32
N ALA A 227 0.51 14.26 0.82
CA ALA A 227 1.05 14.85 2.05
C ALA A 227 2.31 14.11 2.53
N ALA A 228 2.30 12.77 2.47
CA ALA A 228 3.46 11.94 2.83
C ALA A 228 4.64 12.15 1.86
N TYR A 229 4.38 12.21 0.55
CA TYR A 229 5.44 12.50 -0.43
C TYR A 229 6.02 13.90 -0.22
N LEU A 230 5.18 14.93 -0.10
CA LEU A 230 5.60 16.33 0.08
C LEU A 230 6.38 16.54 1.39
N SER A 231 6.14 15.72 2.40
CA SER A 231 6.88 15.69 3.67
C SER A 231 8.16 14.85 3.63
N SER A 232 8.43 14.15 2.53
CA SER A 232 9.57 13.23 2.43
C SER A 232 10.89 13.94 2.11
N PRO A 233 12.04 13.38 2.52
CA PRO A 233 13.36 13.87 2.09
C PRO A 233 13.54 13.87 0.56
N GLN A 234 12.78 13.03 -0.16
CA GLN A 234 12.84 12.94 -1.60
C GLN A 234 12.19 14.15 -2.27
N ALA A 235 11.00 14.56 -1.82
CA ALA A 235 10.38 15.80 -2.27
C ALA A 235 11.26 17.01 -1.91
N GLU A 236 11.88 17.01 -0.73
CA GLU A 236 12.77 18.08 -0.29
C GLU A 236 13.95 18.31 -1.26
N ARG A 237 14.50 17.24 -1.85
CA ARG A 237 15.55 17.32 -2.87
C ARG A 237 15.05 17.87 -4.20
N ASN A 238 13.79 17.62 -4.52
CA ASN A 238 13.17 17.98 -5.79
C ASN A 238 12.55 19.38 -5.77
N PHE A 239 12.35 20.00 -4.60
CA PHE A 239 11.89 21.38 -4.54
C PHE A 239 12.94 22.35 -5.14
N PRO A 240 12.49 23.40 -5.84
CA PRO A 240 13.39 24.40 -6.42
C PRO A 240 14.26 25.04 -5.34
N ARG A 241 15.57 25.11 -5.58
CA ARG A 241 16.53 25.79 -4.70
C ARG A 241 16.79 27.21 -5.19
N TYR A 242 16.56 28.19 -4.33
CA TYR A 242 16.89 29.59 -4.57
C TYR A 242 17.98 30.07 -3.62
N ASN A 243 18.88 30.93 -4.10
CA ASN A 243 20.00 31.49 -3.33
C ASN A 243 19.56 32.52 -2.27
N VAL A 244 18.30 32.98 -2.30
CA VAL A 244 17.69 33.91 -1.33
C VAL A 244 16.39 33.27 -0.86
N ILE A 245 16.12 33.30 0.46
CA ILE A 245 14.99 32.71 1.21
C ILE A 245 14.07 31.85 0.31
N PRO A 246 14.23 30.52 0.29
CA PRO A 246 13.59 29.69 -0.72
C PRO A 246 12.08 29.67 -0.47
N ARG A 247 11.34 30.33 -1.37
CA ARG A 247 9.88 30.24 -1.45
C ARG A 247 9.49 29.37 -2.62
N ILE A 248 8.55 28.45 -2.40
CA ILE A 248 7.97 27.63 -3.47
C ILE A 248 6.85 28.44 -4.13
N ARG A 249 6.91 28.60 -5.45
CA ARG A 249 5.78 29.17 -6.22
C ARG A 249 4.78 28.07 -6.59
N PRO A 250 3.48 28.36 -6.66
CA PRO A 250 2.45 27.39 -7.07
C PRO A 250 2.76 26.67 -8.38
N LYS A 251 3.27 27.40 -9.38
CA LYS A 251 3.64 26.83 -10.68
C LYS A 251 4.77 25.79 -10.55
N GLU A 252 5.78 26.09 -9.74
CA GLU A 252 6.91 25.18 -9.53
C GLU A 252 6.51 23.96 -8.72
N LEU A 253 5.60 24.13 -7.76
CA LEU A 253 5.01 23.01 -7.04
C LEU A 253 4.20 22.12 -7.98
N ALA A 254 3.42 22.72 -8.89
CA ALA A 254 2.68 21.98 -9.91
C ALA A 254 3.61 21.21 -10.88
N ASP A 255 4.83 21.69 -11.10
CA ASP A 255 5.85 21.01 -11.91
C ASP A 255 6.58 19.88 -11.17
N LEU A 256 6.31 19.67 -9.87
CA LEU A 256 6.95 18.64 -9.08
C LEU A 256 6.58 17.23 -9.58
N LEU A 257 7.61 16.40 -9.77
CA LEU A 257 7.44 15.00 -10.13
C LEU A 257 7.19 14.16 -8.86
N VAL A 258 6.05 13.47 -8.83
CA VAL A 258 5.60 12.56 -7.77
C VAL A 258 5.74 11.12 -8.27
N PRO A 259 6.51 10.25 -7.59
CA PRO A 259 6.56 8.83 -7.96
C PRO A 259 5.16 8.21 -7.91
N ALA A 260 4.79 7.46 -8.95
CA ALA A 260 3.53 6.73 -8.95
C ALA A 260 3.64 5.50 -8.04
N CYS A 261 2.61 5.25 -7.23
CA CYS A 261 2.48 4.00 -6.50
C CYS A 261 1.57 3.05 -7.28
N ASP A 262 2.04 1.82 -7.48
CA ASP A 262 1.24 0.77 -8.09
C ASP A 262 0.10 0.33 -7.17
N GLY A 263 -1.09 0.15 -7.74
CA GLY A 263 -2.29 -0.29 -7.04
C GLY A 263 -3.51 0.53 -7.42
N THR A 264 -4.69 0.17 -6.94
CA THR A 264 -5.85 1.06 -6.99
C THR A 264 -5.72 2.14 -5.91
N PHE A 265 -6.33 3.30 -6.13
CA PHE A 265 -6.30 4.37 -5.14
C PHE A 265 -6.99 4.00 -3.82
N ALA A 266 -7.95 3.06 -3.86
CA ALA A 266 -8.56 2.48 -2.66
C ALA A 266 -7.55 1.65 -1.84
N GLU A 267 -6.76 0.80 -2.50
CA GLU A 267 -5.70 0.02 -1.84
C GLU A 267 -4.64 0.92 -1.21
N ILE A 268 -4.21 1.96 -1.95
CA ILE A 268 -3.23 2.94 -1.46
C ILE A 268 -3.79 3.66 -0.22
N ARG A 269 -5.04 4.14 -0.27
CA ARG A 269 -5.68 4.81 0.87
C ARG A 269 -5.77 3.89 2.10
N ALA A 270 -6.17 2.64 1.90
CA ALA A 270 -6.25 1.65 2.98
C ALA A 270 -4.86 1.34 3.59
N ALA A 271 -3.81 1.30 2.77
CA ALA A 271 -2.44 1.14 3.24
C ALA A 271 -1.94 2.38 4.02
N MET A 272 -2.20 3.58 3.51
CA MET A 272 -1.86 4.84 4.18
C MET A 272 -2.57 5.00 5.52
N THR A 273 -3.84 4.60 5.60
CA THR A 273 -4.62 4.62 6.86
C THR A 273 -3.95 3.74 7.91
N ARG A 274 -3.61 2.49 7.55
CA ARG A 274 -2.88 1.56 8.44
C ARG A 274 -1.52 2.09 8.89
N LEU A 275 -0.79 2.76 8.00
CA LEU A 275 0.49 3.39 8.35
C LEU A 275 0.30 4.54 9.34
N THR A 276 -0.73 5.36 9.12
CA THR A 276 -1.05 6.52 9.97
C THR A 276 -1.49 6.07 11.36
N GLU A 277 -2.34 5.05 11.47
CA GLU A 277 -2.74 4.45 12.74
C GLU A 277 -1.53 4.05 13.60
N GLY A 278 -0.51 3.43 12.99
CA GLY A 278 0.72 3.05 13.70
C GLY A 278 1.55 4.24 14.18
N VAL A 279 1.62 5.31 13.37
CA VAL A 279 2.30 6.56 13.74
C VAL A 279 1.56 7.26 14.88
N ASP A 280 0.23 7.31 14.82
CA ASP A 280 -0.61 7.95 15.83
C ASP A 280 -0.51 7.25 17.18
N GLU A 281 -0.53 5.91 17.21
CA GLU A 281 -0.32 5.15 18.45
C GLU A 281 1.09 5.38 19.04
N ALA A 282 2.12 5.45 18.20
CA ALA A 282 3.47 5.80 18.64
C ALA A 282 3.56 7.24 19.17
N ALA A 283 2.85 8.17 18.54
CA ALA A 283 2.78 9.57 18.96
C ALA A 283 2.10 9.70 20.33
N LYS A 284 1.03 8.95 20.61
CA LYS A 284 0.40 8.92 21.95
C LYS A 284 1.39 8.50 23.03
N ILE A 285 2.21 7.48 22.77
CA ILE A 285 3.26 7.05 23.72
C ILE A 285 4.29 8.16 23.92
N HIS A 286 4.74 8.80 22.83
CA HIS A 286 5.66 9.94 22.89
C HIS A 286 5.11 11.11 23.71
N ASP A 287 3.86 11.51 23.46
CA ASP A 287 3.20 12.62 24.15
C ASP A 287 2.95 12.32 25.63
N ASN A 288 2.63 11.07 25.98
CA ASN A 288 2.52 10.65 27.37
C ASN A 288 3.85 10.78 28.13
N LEU A 289 4.96 10.36 27.52
CA LEU A 289 6.30 10.52 28.09
C LEU A 289 6.68 12.00 28.22
N ARG A 290 6.40 12.80 27.18
CA ARG A 290 6.67 14.24 27.17
C ARG A 290 5.89 14.97 28.26
N ARG A 291 4.58 14.69 28.38
CA ARG A 291 3.71 15.24 29.43
C ARG A 291 4.21 14.87 30.82
N SER A 292 4.57 13.61 31.03
CA SER A 292 5.13 13.14 32.31
C SER A 292 6.42 13.88 32.67
N LYS A 293 7.28 14.16 31.69
CA LYS A 293 8.51 14.94 31.89
C LYS A 293 8.25 16.41 32.24
N THR A 294 7.26 17.05 31.62
CA THR A 294 6.91 18.44 31.90
C THR A 294 6.15 18.61 33.22
N ALA A 295 5.31 17.64 33.61
CA ALA A 295 4.51 17.64 34.83
C ALA A 295 5.36 17.71 36.12
N ILE A 296 6.63 17.32 36.05
CA ILE A 296 7.61 17.48 37.14
C ILE A 296 7.71 18.93 37.62
N PHE A 297 7.50 19.90 36.72
CA PHE A 297 7.64 21.32 36.99
C PHE A 297 6.31 22.05 37.26
N GLU A 298 5.19 21.32 37.26
CA GLU A 298 3.91 21.90 37.66
C GLU A 298 3.93 22.38 39.12
N PRO A 299 3.07 23.36 39.49
CA PRO A 299 2.97 23.84 40.85
C PRO A 299 2.82 22.69 41.87
N GLY A 300 3.49 22.82 43.02
CA GLY A 300 3.51 21.78 44.06
C GLY A 300 4.69 21.92 45.03
N GLY A 301 4.68 21.11 46.08
CA GLY A 301 5.76 21.02 47.06
C GLY A 301 7.01 20.30 46.51
N SER A 302 8.15 20.39 47.21
CA SER A 302 9.38 19.68 46.82
C SER A 302 9.22 18.15 46.84
N GLY A 303 8.49 17.61 47.82
CA GLY A 303 8.18 16.17 47.91
C GLY A 303 7.27 15.68 46.78
N GLU A 304 6.32 16.51 46.36
CA GLU A 304 5.42 16.18 45.24
C GLU A 304 6.17 16.20 43.90
N ARG A 305 7.06 17.19 43.67
CA ARG A 305 7.97 17.18 42.52
C ARG A 305 8.89 15.96 42.49
N ARG A 306 9.39 15.54 43.67
CA ARG A 306 10.22 14.34 43.80
C ARG A 306 9.43 13.08 43.42
N SER A 307 8.20 12.95 43.89
CA SER A 307 7.31 11.83 43.55
C SER A 307 6.99 11.79 42.05
N ARG A 308 6.65 12.94 41.44
CA ARG A 308 6.41 13.04 39.98
C ARG A 308 7.66 12.68 39.17
N LEU A 309 8.85 13.09 39.62
CA LEU A 309 10.13 12.73 38.98
C LEU A 309 10.39 11.22 39.02
N GLU A 310 10.20 10.58 40.18
CA GLU A 310 10.38 9.13 40.35
C GLU A 310 9.40 8.35 39.46
N GLN A 311 8.11 8.70 39.49
CA GLN A 311 7.08 8.10 38.64
C GLN A 311 7.38 8.27 37.15
N ALA A 312 7.77 9.48 36.71
CA ALA A 312 8.12 9.74 35.32
C ALA A 312 9.36 8.94 34.87
N GLY A 313 10.33 8.76 35.77
CA GLY A 313 11.52 7.95 35.54
C GLY A 313 11.21 6.46 35.40
N GLU A 314 10.41 5.90 36.31
CA GLU A 314 9.96 4.51 36.27
C GLU A 314 9.12 4.20 35.02
N LEU A 315 8.12 5.05 34.72
CA LEU A 315 7.30 4.93 33.52
C LEU A 315 8.17 4.97 32.25
N SER A 316 9.09 5.92 32.16
CA SER A 316 10.00 6.04 31.01
C SER A 316 10.88 4.79 30.84
N SER A 317 11.36 4.22 31.94
CA SER A 317 12.17 2.99 31.92
C SER A 317 11.37 1.79 31.40
N LEU A 318 10.15 1.59 31.91
CA LEU A 318 9.26 0.51 31.48
C LEU A 318 8.88 0.64 30.00
N VAL A 319 8.50 1.85 29.57
CA VAL A 319 8.17 2.13 28.16
C VAL A 319 9.38 1.89 27.27
N ALA A 320 10.58 2.38 27.65
CA ALA A 320 11.79 2.14 26.89
C ALA A 320 12.14 0.65 26.78
N GLN A 321 11.95 -0.13 27.85
CA GLN A 321 12.19 -1.57 27.83
C GLN A 321 11.21 -2.30 26.90
N ASN A 322 9.92 -1.95 26.93
CA ASN A 322 8.91 -2.53 26.04
C ASN A 322 9.13 -2.11 24.59
N LEU A 323 9.42 -0.84 24.31
CA LEU A 323 9.73 -0.37 22.96
C LEU A 323 10.99 -1.05 22.39
N ARG A 324 12.02 -1.30 23.21
CA ARG A 324 13.18 -2.10 22.79
C ARG A 324 12.81 -3.54 22.47
N ARG A 325 11.93 -4.16 23.27
CA ARG A 325 11.42 -5.51 22.99
C ARG A 325 10.59 -5.56 21.70
N GLN A 326 9.78 -4.54 21.44
CA GLN A 326 8.91 -4.44 20.25
C GLN A 326 9.66 -3.98 18.99
N GLY A 327 10.80 -3.30 19.14
CA GLY A 327 11.64 -2.85 18.02
C GLY A 327 12.35 -3.97 17.27
N GLU A 328 12.27 -5.22 17.75
CA GLU A 328 12.75 -6.39 17.03
C GLU A 328 11.70 -6.89 16.02
N PRO A 329 11.99 -6.87 14.71
CA PRO A 329 10.98 -7.11 13.67
C PRO A 329 10.26 -8.46 13.77
N TYR A 330 10.93 -9.49 14.30
CA TYR A 330 10.36 -10.83 14.44
C TYR A 330 9.54 -11.05 15.71
N ARG A 331 9.63 -10.14 16.70
CA ARG A 331 8.89 -10.28 17.96
C ARG A 331 7.39 -10.14 17.76
N LEU A 332 6.98 -9.25 16.87
CA LEU A 332 5.58 -9.09 16.46
C LEU A 332 4.98 -10.44 16.00
N PHE A 333 5.70 -11.19 15.19
CA PHE A 333 5.24 -12.50 14.72
C PHE A 333 5.21 -13.54 15.85
N GLN A 334 6.14 -13.49 16.80
CA GLN A 334 6.13 -14.40 17.96
C GLN A 334 4.95 -14.17 18.89
N ASP A 335 4.51 -12.93 19.05
CA ASP A 335 3.46 -12.58 20.01
C ASP A 335 2.06 -12.66 19.38
N SER A 336 1.92 -12.44 18.07
CA SER A 336 0.61 -12.27 17.43
C SER A 336 0.19 -13.37 16.45
N TYR A 337 1.08 -14.25 16.00
CA TYR A 337 0.71 -15.27 14.99
C TYR A 337 0.20 -16.56 15.66
N PRO A 338 -0.52 -17.42 14.90
CA PRO A 338 -0.86 -18.75 15.36
C PRO A 338 0.36 -19.54 15.83
N TYR A 339 0.16 -20.34 16.87
CA TYR A 339 1.23 -21.02 17.61
C TYR A 339 2.30 -21.71 16.74
N PRO A 340 1.95 -22.48 15.70
CA PRO A 340 2.94 -23.16 14.88
C PRO A 340 3.93 -22.19 14.21
N ILE A 341 3.45 -21.03 13.75
CA ILE A 341 4.29 -20.03 13.09
C ILE A 341 5.12 -19.28 14.14
N ALA A 342 4.48 -18.82 15.22
CA ALA A 342 5.14 -18.06 16.28
C ALA A 342 6.30 -18.85 16.92
N ARG A 343 6.10 -20.15 17.17
CA ARG A 343 7.14 -21.05 17.69
C ARG A 343 8.29 -21.27 16.70
N ALA A 344 8.00 -21.42 15.40
CA ALA A 344 9.04 -21.51 14.38
C ALA A 344 9.88 -20.21 14.29
N VAL A 345 9.23 -19.04 14.39
CA VAL A 345 9.91 -17.74 14.45
C VAL A 345 10.75 -17.62 15.73
N ARG A 346 10.27 -18.14 16.87
CA ARG A 346 11.05 -18.22 18.12
C ARG A 346 12.33 -19.03 17.93
N ARG A 347 12.24 -20.22 17.35
CA ARG A 347 13.40 -21.07 17.06
C ARG A 347 14.40 -20.34 16.16
N PHE A 348 13.92 -19.67 15.11
CA PHE A 348 14.76 -18.87 14.21
C PHE A 348 15.49 -17.74 14.94
N LYS A 349 14.81 -17.00 15.83
CA LYS A 349 15.42 -15.91 16.61
C LYS A 349 16.50 -16.39 17.58
N HIS A 350 16.25 -17.51 18.26
CA HIS A 350 17.15 -18.01 19.31
C HIS A 350 18.27 -18.92 18.77
N SER A 351 18.31 -19.19 17.47
CA SER A 351 19.38 -19.97 16.85
C SER A 351 20.70 -19.22 16.91
N SER A 352 21.74 -19.90 17.40
CA SER A 352 23.03 -19.25 17.67
C SER A 352 24.04 -19.44 16.54
N SER A 353 23.98 -20.56 15.82
CA SER A 353 24.87 -20.83 14.69
C SER A 353 24.20 -20.50 13.34
N PRO A 354 24.96 -20.09 12.30
CA PRO A 354 24.40 -19.87 10.97
C PRO A 354 23.66 -21.09 10.39
N ALA A 355 24.13 -22.31 10.72
CA ALA A 355 23.52 -23.55 10.28
C ALA A 355 22.17 -23.80 10.98
N GLU A 356 22.10 -23.65 12.30
CA GLU A 356 20.83 -23.74 13.05
C GLU A 356 19.84 -22.69 12.58
N LYS A 357 20.32 -21.45 12.38
CA LYS A 357 19.47 -20.35 11.94
C LYS A 357 18.93 -20.58 10.52
N HIS A 358 19.74 -21.19 9.66
CA HIS A 358 19.31 -21.62 8.33
C HIS A 358 18.24 -22.71 8.38
N GLU A 359 18.41 -23.75 9.19
CA GLU A 359 17.41 -24.79 9.40
C GLU A 359 16.11 -24.23 9.98
N ALA A 360 16.22 -23.38 11.00
CA ALA A 360 15.08 -22.74 11.64
C ALA A 360 14.32 -21.79 10.70
N ALA A 361 15.03 -21.12 9.77
CA ALA A 361 14.39 -20.33 8.73
C ALA A 361 13.56 -21.22 7.78
N LEU A 362 14.08 -22.39 7.39
CA LEU A 362 13.32 -23.35 6.57
C LEU A 362 12.08 -23.87 7.29
N LEU A 363 12.18 -24.17 8.59
CA LEU A 363 11.02 -24.57 9.41
C LEU A 363 9.98 -23.46 9.52
N CYS A 364 10.41 -22.20 9.65
CA CYS A 364 9.51 -21.05 9.63
C CYS A 364 8.74 -20.94 8.31
N VAL A 365 9.43 -21.14 7.19
CA VAL A 365 8.84 -21.17 5.85
C VAL A 365 7.82 -22.31 5.71
N GLU A 366 8.16 -23.51 6.17
CA GLU A 366 7.28 -24.67 6.15
C GLU A 366 6.03 -24.45 7.00
N SER A 367 6.22 -24.00 8.24
CA SER A 367 5.13 -23.71 9.17
C SER A 367 4.18 -22.66 8.62
N LEU A 368 4.70 -21.61 7.97
CA LEU A 368 3.91 -20.57 7.34
C LEU A 368 3.10 -21.10 6.15
N ILE A 369 3.73 -21.83 5.22
CA ILE A 369 3.06 -22.39 4.04
C ILE A 369 1.97 -23.38 4.45
N LEU A 370 2.27 -24.27 5.39
CA LEU A 370 1.32 -25.27 5.85
C LEU A 370 0.14 -24.62 6.58
N SER A 371 0.39 -23.64 7.45
CA SER A 371 -0.68 -22.91 8.14
C SER A 371 -1.57 -22.15 7.16
N LEU A 372 -1.00 -21.43 6.18
CA LEU A 372 -1.78 -20.77 5.13
C LEU A 372 -2.58 -21.79 4.28
N GLY A 373 -1.97 -22.93 4.00
CA GLY A 373 -2.60 -24.02 3.26
C GLY A 373 -3.79 -24.63 3.99
N ILE A 374 -3.65 -24.90 5.29
CA ILE A 374 -4.73 -25.38 6.18
C ILE A 374 -5.89 -24.37 6.20
N VAL A 375 -5.59 -23.08 6.39
CA VAL A 375 -6.61 -22.02 6.36
C VAL A 375 -7.31 -22.01 4.99
N SER A 376 -6.57 -22.15 3.90
CA SER A 376 -7.12 -22.15 2.54
C SER A 376 -8.02 -23.37 2.27
N LEU A 377 -7.63 -24.57 2.72
CA LEU A 377 -8.47 -25.77 2.62
C LEU A 377 -9.74 -25.65 3.46
N SER A 378 -9.61 -25.14 4.68
CA SER A 378 -10.73 -24.99 5.62
C SER A 378 -11.75 -23.95 5.11
N LEU A 379 -11.26 -22.85 4.51
CA LEU A 379 -12.09 -21.88 3.82
C LEU A 379 -12.77 -22.50 2.59
N SER A 380 -12.03 -23.25 1.79
CA SER A 380 -12.59 -23.94 0.62
C SER A 380 -13.71 -24.90 1.04
N ALA A 381 -13.50 -25.68 2.10
CA ALA A 381 -14.50 -26.57 2.69
C ALA A 381 -15.76 -25.88 3.14
N GLN A 382 -15.61 -24.79 3.89
CA GLN A 382 -16.75 -24.07 4.43
C GLN A 382 -17.57 -23.37 3.34
N ARG A 383 -16.92 -22.98 2.24
CA ARG A 383 -17.54 -22.23 1.14
C ARG A 383 -17.96 -23.13 -0.04
N GLY A 384 -17.64 -24.43 0.02
CA GLY A 384 -17.95 -25.40 -1.04
C GLY A 384 -17.09 -25.24 -2.29
N TRP A 385 -15.83 -24.83 -2.14
CA TRP A 385 -14.85 -24.65 -3.24
C TRP A 385 -14.00 -25.90 -3.47
N ASP A 386 -14.52 -27.06 -3.09
CA ASP A 386 -13.80 -28.33 -3.11
C ASP A 386 -13.43 -28.76 -4.54
N ALA A 387 -14.21 -28.29 -5.52
CA ALA A 387 -14.01 -28.57 -6.95
C ALA A 387 -12.81 -27.85 -7.58
N LEU A 388 -12.14 -26.93 -6.87
CA LEU A 388 -10.94 -26.26 -7.39
C LEU A 388 -9.85 -27.29 -7.74
N ALA A 389 -9.25 -27.14 -8.92
CA ALA A 389 -8.30 -28.11 -9.47
C ALA A 389 -7.11 -28.36 -8.52
N GLU A 390 -6.60 -27.32 -7.87
CA GLU A 390 -5.49 -27.39 -6.92
C GLU A 390 -5.89 -28.05 -5.59
N VAL A 391 -7.14 -27.89 -5.16
CA VAL A 391 -7.69 -28.61 -3.98
C VAL A 391 -7.82 -30.09 -4.29
N GLN A 392 -8.30 -30.45 -5.50
CA GLN A 392 -8.36 -31.83 -5.97
C GLN A 392 -6.98 -32.44 -6.17
N ALA A 393 -6.00 -31.66 -6.64
CA ALA A 393 -4.61 -32.09 -6.75
C ALA A 393 -3.99 -32.37 -5.37
N TRP A 394 -4.27 -31.51 -4.37
CA TRP A 394 -3.89 -31.74 -2.99
C TRP A 394 -4.52 -33.04 -2.44
N ALA A 395 -5.83 -33.21 -2.61
CA ALA A 395 -6.57 -34.40 -2.16
C ALA A 395 -6.03 -35.69 -2.81
N THR A 396 -5.65 -35.61 -4.09
CA THR A 396 -5.00 -36.72 -4.81
C THR A 396 -3.61 -37.02 -4.24
N GLY A 397 -2.82 -35.99 -3.93
CA GLY A 397 -1.49 -36.14 -3.32
C GLY A 397 -1.55 -36.81 -1.94
N VAL A 398 -2.51 -36.42 -1.11
CA VAL A 398 -2.78 -37.06 0.19
C VAL A 398 -3.09 -38.56 0.01
N ARG A 399 -3.81 -38.94 -1.05
CA ARG A 399 -4.13 -40.35 -1.36
C ARG A 399 -2.95 -41.15 -1.92
N GLN A 400 -2.11 -40.54 -2.76
CA GLN A 400 -1.09 -41.24 -3.55
C GLN A 400 0.30 -41.32 -2.89
N GLY A 401 0.46 -40.78 -1.67
CA GLY A 401 1.67 -41.02 -0.87
C GLY A 401 2.43 -39.77 -0.42
N GLY A 402 1.83 -38.57 -0.50
CA GLY A 402 2.32 -37.39 0.19
C GLY A 402 2.09 -36.08 -0.55
N VAL A 403 2.02 -34.99 0.22
CA VAL A 403 1.80 -33.63 -0.29
C VAL A 403 3.09 -32.82 -0.30
N SER A 404 3.46 -32.25 -1.44
CA SER A 404 4.58 -31.32 -1.52
C SER A 404 4.18 -29.91 -1.07
N LEU A 405 5.13 -29.09 -0.62
CA LEU A 405 4.88 -27.66 -0.38
C LEU A 405 4.34 -26.92 -1.61
N GLY A 406 4.66 -27.42 -2.82
CA GLY A 406 4.12 -26.90 -4.07
C GLY A 406 2.61 -27.08 -4.18
N HIS A 407 2.07 -28.23 -3.72
CA HIS A 407 0.62 -28.45 -3.68
C HIS A 407 -0.05 -27.48 -2.69
N TRP A 408 0.54 -27.27 -1.51
CA TRP A 408 0.04 -26.30 -0.53
C TRP A 408 0.01 -24.87 -1.09
N VAL A 409 1.09 -24.42 -1.73
CA VAL A 409 1.13 -23.11 -2.40
C VAL A 409 0.13 -23.02 -3.55
N GLY A 410 -0.13 -24.12 -4.26
CA GLY A 410 -1.18 -24.21 -5.27
C GLY A 410 -2.57 -23.94 -4.68
N VAL A 411 -2.91 -24.62 -3.59
CA VAL A 411 -4.19 -24.43 -2.89
C VAL A 411 -4.35 -22.99 -2.39
N ILE A 412 -3.32 -22.41 -1.78
CA ILE A 412 -3.32 -21.01 -1.32
C ILE A 412 -3.63 -20.06 -2.48
N ARG A 413 -2.98 -20.28 -3.64
CA ARG A 413 -3.19 -19.47 -4.84
C ARG A 413 -4.61 -19.59 -5.37
N ALA A 414 -5.10 -20.81 -5.53
CA ALA A 414 -6.39 -21.10 -6.13
C ALA A 414 -7.52 -20.52 -5.27
N THR A 415 -7.49 -20.81 -3.97
CA THR A 415 -8.46 -20.31 -2.99
C THR A 415 -8.52 -18.79 -2.99
N GLY A 416 -7.36 -18.13 -2.89
CA GLY A 416 -7.31 -16.68 -2.88
C GLY A 416 -7.72 -16.02 -4.21
N THR A 417 -7.46 -16.68 -5.34
CA THR A 417 -7.88 -16.18 -6.66
C THR A 417 -9.38 -16.31 -6.85
N PHE A 418 -9.93 -17.49 -6.54
CA PHE A 418 -11.36 -17.74 -6.62
C PHE A 418 -12.16 -16.84 -5.67
N ALA A 419 -11.65 -16.60 -4.46
CA ALA A 419 -12.25 -15.66 -3.51
C ALA A 419 -12.35 -14.25 -4.10
N ARG A 420 -11.27 -13.74 -4.70
CA ARG A 420 -11.30 -12.42 -5.38
C ARG A 420 -12.30 -12.38 -6.54
N GLU A 421 -12.35 -13.41 -7.36
CA GLU A 421 -13.26 -13.48 -8.52
C GLU A 421 -14.73 -13.57 -8.10
N SER A 422 -15.02 -14.20 -6.97
CA SER A 422 -16.35 -14.30 -6.38
C SER A 422 -16.75 -13.10 -5.51
N GLY A 423 -15.84 -12.14 -5.28
CA GLY A 423 -16.07 -10.99 -4.41
C GLY A 423 -16.03 -11.31 -2.91
N ASP A 424 -15.46 -12.45 -2.54
CA ASP A 424 -15.32 -12.92 -1.17
C ASP A 424 -13.95 -12.53 -0.59
N GLU A 425 -13.91 -12.01 0.64
CA GLU A 425 -12.66 -11.63 1.30
C GLU A 425 -11.81 -12.83 1.74
N ALA A 426 -12.41 -14.01 1.89
CA ALA A 426 -11.80 -15.25 2.39
C ALA A 426 -10.95 -15.00 3.65
N ALA A 427 -11.54 -14.26 4.61
CA ALA A 427 -10.90 -13.85 5.86
C ALA A 427 -9.56 -13.10 5.67
N GLY A 428 -9.42 -12.32 4.59
CA GLY A 428 -8.21 -11.55 4.25
C GLY A 428 -7.23 -12.30 3.35
N LEU A 429 -7.46 -13.58 3.06
CA LEU A 429 -6.62 -14.37 2.14
C LEU A 429 -6.69 -13.82 0.70
N ALA A 430 -7.86 -13.30 0.28
CA ALA A 430 -8.06 -12.75 -1.06
C ALA A 430 -7.14 -11.54 -1.30
N GLU A 431 -7.05 -10.60 -0.36
CA GLU A 431 -6.13 -9.45 -0.42
C GLU A 431 -4.67 -9.90 -0.32
N ALA A 432 -4.36 -10.81 0.62
CA ALA A 432 -2.99 -11.25 0.86
C ALA A 432 -2.35 -11.95 -0.35
N THR A 433 -3.14 -12.70 -1.12
CA THR A 433 -2.69 -13.42 -2.32
C THR A 433 -2.82 -12.60 -3.61
N ALA A 434 -3.27 -11.35 -3.54
CA ALA A 434 -3.40 -10.50 -4.72
C ALA A 434 -2.04 -10.27 -5.38
N THR A 435 -2.03 -10.33 -6.72
CA THR A 435 -0.81 -10.10 -7.50
C THR A 435 -0.53 -8.60 -7.52
N LYS A 436 0.60 -8.17 -6.96
CA LYS A 436 1.01 -6.77 -7.06
C LYS A 436 1.74 -6.55 -8.38
N LYS A 437 1.61 -5.35 -8.96
CA LYS A 437 2.34 -4.99 -10.19
C LYS A 437 3.85 -5.20 -9.99
N GLY A 438 4.52 -5.66 -11.06
CA GLY A 438 5.93 -6.06 -11.02
C GLY A 438 6.18 -7.52 -10.60
N GLY A 439 5.14 -8.36 -10.49
CA GLY A 439 5.29 -9.79 -10.16
C GLY A 439 5.75 -10.05 -8.73
N LYS A 440 5.55 -9.09 -7.83
CA LYS A 440 5.89 -9.16 -6.41
C LYS A 440 4.64 -9.42 -5.56
N GLY A 441 4.82 -9.92 -4.34
CA GLY A 441 3.74 -10.21 -3.40
C GLY A 441 3.89 -11.58 -2.74
N LEU A 442 3.02 -11.89 -1.79
CA LEU A 442 3.09 -13.11 -0.97
C LEU A 442 3.27 -14.36 -1.83
N MET A 443 2.49 -14.51 -2.91
CA MET A 443 2.57 -15.70 -3.76
C MET A 443 3.89 -15.84 -4.51
N ALA A 444 4.54 -14.73 -4.88
CA ALA A 444 5.85 -14.74 -5.51
C ALA A 444 6.96 -15.07 -4.50
N ASP A 445 6.83 -14.54 -3.27
CA ASP A 445 7.74 -14.83 -2.17
C ASP A 445 7.64 -16.30 -1.75
N LEU A 446 6.42 -16.83 -1.56
CA LEU A 446 6.18 -18.25 -1.25
C LEU A 446 6.72 -19.17 -2.36
N GLY A 447 6.51 -18.82 -3.63
CA GLY A 447 7.09 -19.58 -4.75
C GLY A 447 8.62 -19.62 -4.71
N SER A 448 9.25 -18.46 -4.47
CA SER A 448 10.71 -18.34 -4.34
C SER A 448 11.26 -19.14 -3.16
N LEU A 449 10.55 -19.13 -2.03
CA LEU A 449 10.87 -19.90 -0.83
C LEU A 449 10.80 -21.40 -1.08
N VAL A 450 9.75 -21.89 -1.76
CA VAL A 450 9.61 -23.31 -2.14
C VAL A 450 10.75 -23.72 -3.06
N THR A 451 11.10 -22.91 -4.07
CA THR A 451 12.24 -23.20 -4.96
C THR A 451 13.55 -23.33 -4.17
N LEU A 452 13.79 -22.40 -3.24
CA LEU A 452 15.02 -22.40 -2.45
C LEU A 452 15.08 -23.62 -1.52
N ARG A 453 13.99 -23.92 -0.81
CA ARG A 453 13.88 -25.09 0.08
C ARG A 453 14.06 -26.40 -0.69
N ASN A 454 13.43 -26.55 -1.86
CA ASN A 454 13.55 -27.76 -2.67
C ASN A 454 14.98 -27.95 -3.20
N LYS A 455 15.66 -26.87 -3.62
CA LYS A 455 17.08 -26.93 -4.02
C LYS A 455 17.95 -27.50 -2.89
N ILE A 456 17.67 -27.11 -1.65
CA ILE A 456 18.39 -27.59 -0.46
C ILE A 456 18.11 -29.08 -0.21
N ARG A 457 16.83 -29.49 -0.25
CA ARG A 457 16.40 -30.88 -0.02
C ARG A 457 16.95 -31.86 -1.07
N HIS A 458 17.14 -31.44 -2.32
CA HIS A 458 17.67 -32.28 -3.40
C HIS A 458 19.22 -32.33 -3.45
N GLY A 459 19.91 -32.03 -2.35
CA GLY A 459 21.36 -32.21 -2.21
C GLY A 459 22.23 -31.08 -2.78
N ALA A 460 21.60 -30.03 -3.34
CA ALA A 460 22.23 -28.79 -3.80
C ALA A 460 22.14 -27.65 -2.75
N GLY A 461 22.01 -28.02 -1.47
CA GLY A 461 22.04 -27.10 -0.35
C GLY A 461 23.44 -26.54 -0.07
N PRO A 462 23.52 -25.41 0.66
CA PRO A 462 24.78 -24.79 1.02
C PRO A 462 25.61 -25.74 1.91
N ARG A 463 26.88 -25.97 1.57
CA ARG A 463 27.78 -26.89 2.27
C ARG A 463 28.87 -26.15 3.05
N THR A 464 29.23 -24.96 2.59
CA THR A 464 30.22 -24.12 3.27
C THR A 464 29.54 -23.05 4.10
N ARG A 465 30.23 -22.53 5.13
CA ARG A 465 29.74 -21.42 5.96
C ARG A 465 29.31 -20.21 5.12
N ALA A 466 30.12 -19.83 4.13
CA ALA A 466 29.82 -18.68 3.25
C ALA A 466 28.57 -18.92 2.38
N GLU A 467 28.36 -20.15 1.91
CA GLU A 467 27.13 -20.51 1.18
C GLU A 467 25.90 -20.47 2.11
N ILE A 468 26.06 -20.91 3.36
CA ILE A 468 24.99 -20.87 4.38
C ILE A 468 24.62 -19.42 4.67
N GLU A 469 25.60 -18.54 4.92
CA GLU A 469 25.36 -17.11 5.20
C GLU A 469 24.66 -16.42 4.02
N ARG A 470 25.12 -16.65 2.78
CA ARG A 470 24.47 -16.09 1.58
C ARG A 470 23.05 -16.61 1.36
N SER A 471 22.82 -17.90 1.61
CA SER A 471 21.49 -18.51 1.51
C SER A 471 20.56 -17.99 2.61
N LEU A 472 21.11 -17.79 3.80
CA LEU A 472 20.41 -17.24 4.96
C LEU A 472 19.97 -15.79 4.69
N GLU A 473 20.83 -14.91 4.19
CA GLU A 473 20.44 -13.52 3.82
C GLU A 473 19.18 -13.50 2.94
N LYS A 474 19.16 -14.35 1.90
CA LYS A 474 18.02 -14.45 0.99
C LYS A 474 16.78 -15.07 1.65
N LEU A 475 16.96 -16.09 2.50
CA LEU A 475 15.88 -16.70 3.27
C LEU A 475 15.26 -15.71 4.24
N GLU A 476 16.06 -14.94 4.98
CA GLU A 476 15.59 -13.97 5.96
C GLU A 476 14.75 -12.89 5.28
N GLU A 477 15.24 -12.32 4.17
CA GLU A 477 14.52 -11.32 3.40
C GLU A 477 13.17 -11.85 2.86
N LEU A 478 13.17 -13.05 2.27
CA LEU A 478 11.94 -13.67 1.75
C LEU A 478 10.98 -14.08 2.86
N THR A 479 11.48 -14.65 3.95
CA THR A 479 10.67 -15.09 5.10
C THR A 479 10.01 -13.89 5.78
N PHE A 480 10.75 -12.81 6.00
CA PHE A 480 10.20 -11.58 6.59
C PHE A 480 9.09 -10.98 5.71
N ARG A 481 9.31 -10.92 4.39
CA ARG A 481 8.28 -10.45 3.44
C ARG A 481 7.05 -11.36 3.43
N ALA A 482 7.23 -12.68 3.43
CA ALA A 482 6.13 -13.64 3.46
C ALA A 482 5.33 -13.57 4.79
N LEU A 483 6.02 -13.43 5.92
CA LEU A 483 5.38 -13.19 7.22
C LEU A 483 4.58 -11.88 7.18
N THR A 484 5.19 -10.77 6.76
CA THR A 484 4.49 -9.47 6.64
C THR A 484 3.29 -9.53 5.69
N GLY A 485 3.44 -10.22 4.55
CA GLY A 485 2.39 -10.45 3.56
C GLY A 485 1.23 -11.32 4.06
N SER A 486 1.45 -12.09 5.13
CA SER A 486 0.44 -12.92 5.81
C SER A 486 -0.05 -12.32 7.13
N SER A 487 0.12 -11.02 7.34
CA SER A 487 -0.30 -10.30 8.56
C SER A 487 -1.78 -10.36 8.90
N PHE A 488 -2.64 -10.81 7.98
CA PHE A 488 -4.04 -11.09 8.30
C PHE A 488 -4.17 -12.24 9.32
N LEU A 489 -3.23 -13.19 9.36
CA LEU A 489 -3.19 -14.27 10.35
C LEU A 489 -3.06 -13.74 11.79
N ALA A 490 -2.40 -12.59 11.97
CA ALA A 490 -2.27 -11.94 13.29
C ALA A 490 -3.59 -11.37 13.82
N LYS A 491 -4.60 -11.22 12.94
CA LYS A 491 -5.93 -10.72 13.28
C LYS A 491 -6.95 -11.84 13.49
N MET A 492 -6.50 -13.10 13.39
CA MET A 492 -7.30 -14.29 13.60
C MET A 492 -6.99 -14.89 14.97
N SER A 493 -7.93 -15.63 15.54
CA SER A 493 -7.69 -16.40 16.75
C SER A 493 -7.89 -17.89 16.46
N LEU A 494 -6.83 -18.67 16.64
CA LEU A 494 -6.88 -20.13 16.57
C LEU A 494 -7.29 -20.65 17.94
N VAL A 495 -8.44 -21.32 18.02
CA VAL A 495 -8.99 -21.78 19.30
C VAL A 495 -9.29 -23.27 19.24
N HIS A 496 -8.78 -24.01 20.21
CA HIS A 496 -9.17 -25.38 20.49
C HIS A 496 -10.33 -25.39 21.47
N THR A 497 -11.40 -26.09 21.14
CA THR A 497 -12.62 -26.15 21.96
C THR A 497 -12.56 -27.36 22.90
N SER A 498 -12.82 -27.14 24.18
CA SER A 498 -12.74 -28.19 25.20
C SER A 498 -14.07 -28.50 25.86
N LYS A 499 -14.96 -27.51 25.96
CA LYS A 499 -16.26 -27.69 26.61
C LYS A 499 -17.33 -26.76 26.04
N LEU A 500 -18.46 -27.34 25.68
CA LEU A 500 -19.68 -26.63 25.32
C LEU A 500 -20.70 -26.62 26.48
N ARG A 501 -21.30 -25.46 26.77
CA ARG A 501 -22.41 -25.32 27.72
C ARG A 501 -23.55 -24.50 27.11
N TRP A 502 -24.75 -25.07 27.08
CA TRP A 502 -25.95 -24.32 26.68
C TRP A 502 -26.36 -23.31 27.76
N LEU A 503 -26.65 -22.07 27.35
CA LEU A 503 -27.17 -20.97 28.19
C LEU A 503 -28.63 -20.70 27.80
N PRO A 504 -29.61 -21.30 28.50
CA PRO A 504 -31.02 -21.24 28.11
C PRO A 504 -31.59 -19.82 28.06
N ASN A 505 -31.16 -18.96 28.99
CA ASN A 505 -31.67 -17.59 29.11
C ASN A 505 -31.17 -16.68 27.99
N ALA A 506 -29.98 -16.94 27.46
CA ALA A 506 -29.38 -16.16 26.39
C ALA A 506 -29.68 -16.72 24.99
N GLY A 507 -30.16 -17.97 24.91
CA GLY A 507 -30.33 -18.68 23.64
C GLY A 507 -29.00 -18.93 22.92
N LYS A 508 -27.90 -19.06 23.67
CA LYS A 508 -26.53 -19.20 23.15
C LYS A 508 -25.79 -20.34 23.82
N TYR A 509 -24.68 -20.74 23.22
CA TYR A 509 -23.74 -21.68 23.80
C TYR A 509 -22.52 -20.92 24.33
N GLU A 510 -22.15 -21.16 25.58
CA GLU A 510 -20.85 -20.79 26.12
C GLU A 510 -19.85 -21.88 25.73
N VAL A 511 -18.74 -21.47 25.13
CA VAL A 511 -17.65 -22.35 24.71
C VAL A 511 -16.41 -21.99 25.51
N ALA A 512 -15.84 -22.98 26.20
CA ALA A 512 -14.53 -22.87 26.80
C ALA A 512 -13.50 -23.61 25.94
N GLY A 513 -12.29 -23.06 25.87
CA GLY A 513 -11.23 -23.56 25.01
C GLY A 513 -9.87 -22.96 25.34
N LEU A 514 -8.91 -23.22 24.46
CA LEU A 514 -7.53 -22.75 24.53
C LEU A 514 -7.21 -21.94 23.27
N ALA A 515 -6.67 -20.73 23.44
CA ALA A 515 -6.19 -19.90 22.34
C ALA A 515 -4.75 -20.28 21.96
N LEU A 516 -4.59 -20.90 20.80
CA LEU A 516 -3.30 -21.35 20.26
C LEU A 516 -2.61 -20.19 19.51
N MET A 517 -2.34 -19.11 20.24
CA MET A 517 -1.66 -17.91 19.74
C MET A 517 -0.35 -17.70 20.49
N GLY A 518 0.63 -17.09 19.82
CA GLY A 518 1.94 -16.81 20.42
C GLY A 518 2.88 -18.01 20.43
N ASP A 519 4.06 -17.89 21.03
CA ASP A 519 5.14 -18.90 20.96
C ASP A 519 5.22 -19.85 22.17
N HIS A 520 4.21 -19.83 23.05
CA HIS A 520 4.19 -20.59 24.30
C HIS A 520 3.31 -21.85 24.20
N PRO A 521 3.79 -23.02 24.68
CA PRO A 521 3.01 -24.27 24.63
C PRO A 521 1.85 -24.33 25.63
N ASP A 522 1.91 -23.56 26.72
CA ASP A 522 0.77 -23.39 27.62
C ASP A 522 -0.12 -22.28 27.08
N PHE A 523 -1.24 -22.68 26.49
CA PHE A 523 -2.18 -21.80 25.81
C PHE A 523 -3.10 -21.06 26.78
N GLU A 524 -3.48 -19.83 26.44
CA GLU A 524 -4.39 -19.03 27.26
C GLU A 524 -5.83 -19.59 27.20
N PRO A 525 -6.53 -19.71 28.34
CA PRO A 525 -7.95 -20.07 28.33
C PRO A 525 -8.79 -19.02 27.59
N ALA A 526 -9.66 -19.47 26.70
CA ALA A 526 -10.61 -18.64 25.99
C ALA A 526 -12.04 -19.06 26.35
N VAL A 527 -12.89 -18.08 26.68
CA VAL A 527 -14.33 -18.29 26.91
C VAL A 527 -15.10 -17.29 26.06
N PHE A 528 -16.03 -17.79 25.25
CA PHE A 528 -16.83 -16.97 24.34
C PHE A 528 -18.21 -17.59 24.10
N GLU A 529 -19.15 -16.79 23.59
CA GLU A 529 -20.51 -17.22 23.30
C GLU A 529 -20.74 -17.42 21.80
N THR A 530 -21.44 -18.47 21.41
CA THR A 530 -21.81 -18.77 20.03
C THR A 530 -23.32 -18.98 19.89
N GLY A 531 -23.88 -18.60 18.74
CA GLY A 531 -25.30 -18.85 18.42
C GLY A 531 -25.59 -20.28 17.94
N ARG A 532 -24.55 -21.07 17.66
CA ARG A 532 -24.64 -22.46 17.21
C ARG A 532 -23.71 -23.35 18.03
N PRO A 533 -24.05 -24.63 18.24
CA PRO A 533 -23.15 -25.54 18.94
C PRO A 533 -21.86 -25.73 18.14
N LEU A 534 -20.73 -25.78 18.84
CA LEU A 534 -19.44 -26.19 18.29
C LEU A 534 -19.16 -27.63 18.76
N ALA A 535 -18.52 -28.42 17.89
CA ALA A 535 -18.02 -29.74 18.28
C ALA A 535 -16.88 -29.58 19.28
N ASP A 536 -16.92 -30.38 20.36
CA ASP A 536 -15.84 -30.48 21.34
C ASP A 536 -14.57 -31.10 20.72
N ASP A 537 -13.42 -30.78 21.28
CA ASP A 537 -12.09 -31.26 20.87
C ASP A 537 -11.75 -30.94 19.40
N ARG A 538 -12.22 -29.79 18.91
CA ARG A 538 -11.95 -29.32 17.55
C ARG A 538 -11.28 -27.95 17.55
N LEU A 539 -10.46 -27.73 16.52
CA LEU A 539 -9.84 -26.44 16.23
C LEU A 539 -10.76 -25.60 15.33
N TYR A 540 -10.92 -24.34 15.70
CA TYR A 540 -11.63 -23.33 14.93
C TYR A 540 -10.75 -22.10 14.75
N LEU A 541 -10.85 -21.49 13.57
CA LEU A 541 -10.28 -20.18 13.30
C LEU A 541 -11.39 -19.13 13.41
N PHE A 542 -11.20 -18.18 14.31
CA PHE A 542 -12.07 -17.02 14.47
C PHE A 542 -11.50 -15.86 13.69
N THR A 543 -12.26 -15.36 12.73
CA THR A 543 -11.86 -14.19 11.93
C THR A 543 -12.22 -12.89 12.65
N ARG A 544 -11.64 -11.76 12.22
CA ARG A 544 -11.99 -10.43 12.72
C ARG A 544 -13.48 -10.11 12.56
N GLN A 545 -14.14 -10.70 11.56
CA GLN A 545 -15.56 -10.52 11.27
C GLN A 545 -16.48 -11.40 12.14
N GLY A 546 -15.89 -12.21 13.04
CA GLY A 546 -16.64 -13.16 13.87
C GLY A 546 -17.06 -14.42 13.12
N GLU A 547 -16.52 -14.67 11.92
CA GLU A 547 -16.71 -15.95 11.26
C GLU A 547 -15.95 -17.05 12.00
N MET A 548 -16.59 -18.20 12.14
CA MET A 548 -16.02 -19.40 12.76
C MET A 548 -15.77 -20.44 11.68
N ILE A 549 -14.50 -20.70 11.40
CA ILE A 549 -14.06 -21.63 10.36
C ILE A 549 -13.55 -22.91 11.04
N PRO A 550 -14.24 -24.06 10.88
CA PRO A 550 -13.74 -25.32 11.41
C PRO A 550 -12.49 -25.74 10.64
N LEU A 551 -11.42 -26.14 11.33
CA LEU A 551 -10.19 -26.62 10.69
C LEU A 551 -10.17 -28.13 10.48
N TRP A 552 -11.17 -28.85 11.00
CA TRP A 552 -11.34 -30.28 10.79
C TRP A 552 -11.77 -30.59 9.35
N PRO A 553 -11.24 -31.63 8.69
CA PRO A 553 -10.23 -32.61 9.16
C PRO A 553 -8.77 -32.21 8.82
N PHE A 554 -8.51 -30.98 8.38
CA PHE A 554 -7.21 -30.53 7.88
C PHE A 554 -6.20 -30.19 8.97
N CYS A 555 -6.66 -29.95 10.20
CA CYS A 555 -5.81 -29.61 11.33
C CYS A 555 -6.39 -30.09 12.65
N VAL A 556 -5.55 -30.70 13.47
CA VAL A 556 -5.93 -31.21 14.79
C VAL A 556 -4.87 -30.85 15.83
N LEU A 557 -5.29 -30.69 17.09
CA LEU A 557 -4.38 -30.62 18.23
C LEU A 557 -4.34 -32.01 18.86
N GLY A 558 -3.15 -32.53 19.14
CA GLY A 558 -3.00 -33.82 19.80
C GLY A 558 -1.69 -33.94 20.56
N ASP A 559 -1.63 -34.86 21.52
CA ASP A 559 -0.40 -35.13 22.24
C ASP A 559 0.54 -35.99 21.40
N CYS A 560 1.80 -35.55 21.28
CA CYS A 560 2.77 -36.30 20.51
C CYS A 560 3.12 -37.63 21.20
N PRO A 561 3.05 -38.77 20.49
CA PRO A 561 3.35 -40.08 21.10
C PRO A 561 4.83 -40.21 21.50
N THR A 562 5.72 -39.43 20.88
CA THR A 562 7.17 -39.49 21.14
C THR A 562 7.61 -38.57 22.28
N CYS A 563 7.12 -37.34 22.31
CA CYS A 563 7.60 -36.32 23.25
C CYS A 563 6.56 -35.86 24.26
N LEU A 564 5.33 -36.37 24.18
CA LEU A 564 4.22 -36.11 25.11
C LEU A 564 3.86 -34.62 25.26
N THR A 565 4.24 -33.81 24.28
CA THR A 565 3.84 -32.40 24.22
C THR A 565 2.68 -32.22 23.24
N PRO A 566 1.73 -31.33 23.53
CA PRO A 566 0.67 -30.99 22.59
C PRO A 566 1.28 -30.36 21.34
N GLU A 567 0.94 -30.92 20.19
CA GLU A 567 1.41 -30.50 18.87
C GLU A 567 0.22 -30.33 17.92
N VAL A 568 0.37 -29.41 16.97
CA VAL A 568 -0.63 -29.19 15.92
C VAL A 568 -0.26 -30.02 14.71
N TYR A 569 -1.20 -30.86 14.26
CA TYR A 569 -1.00 -31.85 13.20
C TYR A 569 -1.82 -31.51 11.95
N TYR A 570 -1.30 -31.92 10.80
CA TYR A 570 -2.00 -31.87 9.51
C TYR A 570 -1.88 -33.22 8.78
N PRO A 571 -2.83 -33.58 7.90
CA PRO A 571 -2.77 -34.84 7.16
C PRO A 571 -1.71 -34.77 6.06
N ASP A 572 -0.74 -35.69 6.11
CA ASP A 572 0.33 -35.80 5.10
C ASP A 572 -0.02 -36.84 4.01
N ARG A 573 -0.46 -38.03 4.42
CA ARG A 573 -0.89 -39.09 3.51
C ARG A 573 -1.90 -40.04 4.16
N LEU A 574 -2.74 -40.66 3.36
CA LEU A 574 -3.60 -41.76 3.79
C LEU A 574 -2.86 -43.09 3.67
N THR A 575 -3.08 -43.97 4.64
CA THR A 575 -2.73 -45.40 4.58
C THR A 575 -4.00 -46.20 4.24
N GLY A 576 -3.93 -47.53 4.30
CA GLY A 576 -5.09 -48.39 4.01
C GLY A 576 -6.26 -48.18 4.98
N THR A 577 -6.00 -47.84 6.25
CA THR A 577 -7.02 -47.74 7.31
C THR A 577 -6.87 -46.51 8.21
N THR A 578 -5.76 -45.76 8.11
CA THR A 578 -5.46 -44.60 8.97
C THR A 578 -4.97 -43.42 8.14
N ALA A 579 -5.04 -42.21 8.70
CA ALA A 579 -4.39 -41.03 8.15
C ALA A 579 -3.08 -40.82 8.92
N LEU A 580 -1.96 -40.72 8.19
CA LEU A 580 -0.68 -40.32 8.78
C LEU A 580 -0.65 -38.79 8.84
N LEU A 581 -0.65 -38.27 10.06
CA LEU A 581 -0.57 -36.87 10.36
C LEU A 581 0.87 -36.49 10.70
N LYS A 582 1.29 -35.29 10.31
CA LYS A 582 2.59 -34.70 10.66
C LYS A 582 2.41 -33.45 11.48
N SER A 583 3.26 -33.28 12.48
CA SER A 583 3.24 -32.06 13.28
C SER A 583 3.88 -30.88 12.55
N LEU A 584 3.27 -29.71 12.70
CA LEU A 584 3.78 -28.45 12.17
C LEU A 584 5.08 -28.01 12.87
N ASP A 585 5.31 -28.46 14.10
CA ASP A 585 6.41 -27.98 14.94
C ASP A 585 7.70 -28.80 14.75
N ARG A 586 7.60 -30.13 14.90
CA ARG A 586 8.78 -31.03 14.94
C ARG A 586 8.79 -32.07 13.82
N GLY A 587 7.73 -32.14 13.02
CA GLY A 587 7.57 -33.17 12.00
C GLY A 587 7.35 -34.57 12.57
N HIS A 588 6.91 -34.67 13.83
CA HIS A 588 6.53 -35.93 14.44
C HIS A 588 5.26 -36.49 13.78
N GLU A 589 5.12 -37.80 13.80
CA GLU A 589 4.04 -38.50 13.13
C GLU A 589 2.99 -38.99 14.14
N LEU A 590 1.72 -38.92 13.75
CA LEU A 590 0.57 -39.41 14.51
C LEU A 590 -0.38 -40.12 13.54
N GLU A 591 -0.90 -41.30 13.91
CA GLU A 591 -1.93 -41.97 13.12
C GLU A 591 -3.33 -41.69 13.67
N SER A 592 -4.30 -41.46 12.79
CA SER A 592 -5.70 -41.22 13.18
C SER A 592 -6.69 -41.91 12.24
N GLU A 593 -7.58 -42.73 12.80
CA GLU A 593 -8.72 -43.33 12.09
C GLU A 593 -9.85 -42.32 11.86
N GLU A 594 -10.11 -41.42 12.81
CA GLU A 594 -11.17 -40.41 12.68
C GLU A 594 -10.89 -39.43 11.53
N VAL A 595 -9.65 -38.93 11.44
CA VAL A 595 -9.24 -38.01 10.37
C VAL A 595 -9.31 -38.73 9.02
N PHE A 596 -9.01 -40.03 8.97
CA PHE A 596 -9.12 -40.84 7.75
C PHE A 596 -10.55 -40.93 7.23
N GLU A 597 -11.53 -41.21 8.09
CA GLU A 597 -12.93 -41.34 7.67
C GLU A 597 -13.51 -40.04 7.12
N ASP A 598 -13.20 -38.90 7.72
CA ASP A 598 -13.69 -37.61 7.21
C ASP A 598 -12.90 -37.11 5.99
N LEU A 599 -11.59 -37.39 5.89
CA LEU A 599 -10.81 -37.10 4.69
C LEU A 599 -11.25 -37.94 3.49
N LYS A 600 -11.75 -39.17 3.68
CA LYS A 600 -12.26 -39.98 2.56
C LYS A 600 -13.31 -39.24 1.75
N ARG A 601 -14.18 -38.46 2.39
CA ARG A 601 -15.24 -37.69 1.70
C ARG A 601 -14.65 -36.66 0.72
N TRP A 602 -13.47 -36.14 1.06
CA TRP A 602 -12.70 -35.19 0.27
C TRP A 602 -11.84 -35.86 -0.79
N THR A 603 -11.34 -37.05 -0.47
CA THR A 603 -10.46 -37.80 -1.35
C THR A 603 -11.18 -38.93 -2.08
N THR A 604 -12.49 -38.88 -2.25
CA THR A 604 -13.21 -39.82 -3.13
C THR A 604 -13.70 -39.01 -4.33
N PRO A 605 -13.32 -39.38 -5.58
CA PRO A 605 -13.84 -38.66 -6.73
C PRO A 605 -15.37 -38.77 -6.72
N ALA A 606 -16.07 -37.66 -6.90
CA ALA A 606 -17.51 -37.67 -7.12
C ALA A 606 -17.78 -38.64 -8.28
N SER A 607 -18.57 -39.68 -8.04
CA SER A 607 -19.06 -40.54 -9.11
C SER A 607 -19.81 -39.66 -10.10
N ALA A 608 -19.44 -39.75 -11.37
CA ALA A 608 -20.23 -39.18 -12.45
C ALA A 608 -21.50 -40.03 -12.57
N ASP A 609 -22.54 -39.65 -11.83
CA ASP A 609 -23.93 -40.08 -12.06
C ASP A 609 -24.72 -38.95 -12.72
#